data_AF-I0GWL4-F1
#
_entry.id   AF-I0GWL4-F1
#
_cell.length_a   1.000
_cell.length_b   1.000
_cell.length_c   1.000
_cell.angle_alpha   90.00
_cell.angle_beta   90.00
_cell.angle_gamma   90.00
#
_symmetry.space_group_name_H-M   'P 1'
#
loop_
_entity.id
_entity.type
_entity.pdbx_description
1 polymer ?
#
loop_
_entity_poly.entity_id
_entity_poly.type
_entity_poly.pdbx_seq_one_letter_code
_entity_poly.pdbx_strand_id
1 'polypeptide(L)' 'MRYKIGATVQWKEKLPTTGLPYMFQGVVTKAQPGACEVRMRSGVKRMVRNEAIRYADD' A
#
# COMPACT_ATOMS: atom_id res chain seq x y z
N MET A 1 -8.47 -9.56 -9.24
CA MET A 1 -8.05 -8.65 -8.14
C MET A 1 -7.23 -9.46 -7.14
N ARG A 2 -6.00 -9.06 -6.83
CA ARG A 2 -5.10 -9.82 -5.94
C ARG A 2 -5.27 -9.48 -4.44
N TYR A 3 -5.84 -8.31 -4.13
CA TYR A 3 -6.02 -7.82 -2.76
C TYR A 3 -7.49 -7.59 -2.41
N LYS A 4 -7.87 -7.93 -1.18
CA LYS A 4 -9.22 -7.74 -0.64
C LYS A 4 -9.35 -6.40 0.06
N ILE A 5 -10.53 -5.77 -0.03
CA ILE A 5 -10.86 -4.58 0.77
C ILE A 5 -10.85 -4.97 2.26
N GLY A 6 -10.27 -4.11 3.10
CA GLY A 6 -10.07 -4.37 4.53
C GLY A 6 -8.76 -5.08 4.87
N ALA A 7 -8.02 -5.58 3.86
CA ALA A 7 -6.73 -6.21 4.11
C ALA A 7 -5.67 -5.19 4.53
N THR A 8 -4.87 -5.55 5.53
CA THR A 8 -3.65 -4.82 5.88
C THR A 8 -2.53 -5.21 4.93
N VAL A 9 -1.92 -4.19 4.34
CA VAL A 9 -0.94 -4.33 3.27
C VAL A 9 0.24 -3.40 3.50
N GLN A 10 1.39 -3.81 2.99
CA GLN A 10 2.64 -3.09 3.09
C GLN A 10 3.35 -2.97 1.75
N TRP A 11 4.09 -1.89 1.55
CA TRP A 11 4.91 -1.67 0.35
C TRP A 11 6.15 -0.85 0.69
N LYS A 12 7.19 -0.97 -0.14
CA LYS A 12 8.41 -0.17 0.00
C LYS A 12 8.40 0.95 -1.04
N GLU A 13 8.67 2.16 -0.60
CA GLU A 13 8.83 3.33 -1.47
C GLU A 13 10.00 4.18 -0.96
N LYS A 14 10.76 4.80 -1.86
CA LYS A 14 11.85 5.70 -1.46
C LYS A 14 11.29 7.04 -1.01
N LEU A 15 11.71 7.52 0.15
CA LEU A 15 11.32 8.85 0.61
C LEU A 15 11.93 9.91 -0.30
N PRO A 16 11.16 10.89 -0.79
CA PRO A 16 11.68 11.91 -1.69
C PRO A 16 12.72 12.81 -1.01
N THR A 17 12.68 12.93 0.32
CA THR A 17 13.58 13.79 1.10
C THR A 17 14.94 13.17 1.39
N THR A 18 15.01 11.85 1.57
CA THR A 18 16.25 11.15 1.98
C THR A 18 16.73 10.11 0.98
N GLY A 19 15.91 9.76 -0.02
CA GLY A 19 16.21 8.69 -0.99
C GLY A 19 16.23 7.28 -0.39
N LEU A 20 16.04 7.15 0.92
CA LEU A 20 16.08 5.88 1.63
C LEU A 20 14.76 5.11 1.42
N PRO A 21 14.82 3.77 1.27
CA PRO A 21 13.62 2.95 1.21
C PRO A 21 12.89 2.98 2.56
N TYR A 22 11.61 3.32 2.53
CA TYR A 22 10.74 3.28 3.69
C TYR A 22 9.60 2.28 3.46
N MET A 23 9.23 1.55 4.50
CA MET A 23 8.14 0.59 4.47
C MET A 23 6.85 1.27 4.93
N PHE A 24 5.93 1.44 4.01
CA PHE A 24 4.60 1.97 4.29
C PHE A 24 3.64 0.82 4.56
N GLN A 25 2.68 1.06 5.45
CA GLN A 25 1.60 0.13 5.76
C GLN A 25 0.27 0.87 5.78
N GLY A 26 -0.79 0.18 5.34
CA GLY A 26 -2.15 0.69 5.43
C GLY A 26 -3.18 -0.39 5.13
N VAL A 27 -4.43 0.04 4.99
CA VAL A 27 -5.57 -0.84 4.75
C VAL A 27 -6.12 -0.59 3.34
N VAL A 28 -6.35 -1.65 2.58
CA VAL A 28 -6.97 -1.55 1.25
C VAL A 28 -8.41 -1.07 1.40
N THR A 29 -8.73 0.07 0.80
CA THR A 29 -10.08 0.66 0.80
C THR A 29 -10.78 0.49 -0.54
N LYS A 30 -10.02 0.39 -1.63
CA LYS A 30 -10.54 0.09 -2.97
C LYS A 30 -9.52 -0.77 -3.70
N ALA A 31 -9.95 -1.89 -4.27
CA ALA A 31 -9.12 -2.66 -5.17
C ALA A 31 -9.46 -2.30 -6.62
N GLN A 32 -8.47 -2.33 -7.52
CA GLN A 32 -8.63 -2.09 -8.95
C GLN A 32 -7.77 -3.08 -9.76
N PRO A 33 -8.02 -3.26 -11.06
CA PRO A 33 -7.09 -3.98 -11.93
C PRO A 33 -5.73 -3.27 -11.93
N GLY A 34 -4.67 -3.96 -11.51
CA GLY A 34 -3.30 -3.43 -11.49
C GLY A 34 -2.91 -2.57 -10.28
N ALA A 35 -3.84 -2.03 -9.50
CA ALA A 35 -3.54 -1.20 -8.32
C ALA A 35 -4.60 -1.27 -7.22
N CYS A 36 -4.26 -0.81 -6.02
CA CYS A 36 -5.17 -0.69 -4.88
C CYS A 36 -5.05 0.70 -4.25
N GLU A 37 -6.19 1.27 -3.84
CA GLU A 37 -6.22 2.43 -2.94
C GLU A 37 -6.01 1.93 -1.51
N VAL A 38 -4.95 2.40 -0.88
CA VAL A 38 -4.59 2.06 0.49
C VAL A 38 -4.70 3.31 1.35
N ARG A 39 -5.39 3.17 2.49
CA ARG A 39 -5.48 4.21 3.52
C ARG A 39 -4.44 3.92 4.60
N MET A 40 -3.51 4.84 4.77
CA MET A 40 -2.49 4.81 5.82
C MET A 40 -3.10 5.16 7.19
N ARG A 41 -2.36 4.85 8.27
CA ARG A 41 -2.73 5.22 9.65
C ARG A 41 -2.92 6.74 9.81
N SER A 42 -2.15 7.55 9.09
CA SER A 42 -2.28 9.02 9.07
C SER A 42 -3.58 9.51 8.43
N GLY A 43 -4.40 8.63 7.83
CA GLY A 43 -5.60 8.98 7.09
C GLY A 43 -5.35 9.28 5.61
N VAL A 44 -4.08 9.40 5.19
CA VAL A 44 -3.70 9.61 3.79
C VAL A 44 -4.08 8.39 2.96
N LYS A 45 -4.70 8.64 1.81
CA LYS A 45 -5.01 7.62 0.81
C LYS A 45 -3.98 7.68 -0.31
N ARG A 46 -3.47 6.52 -0.73
CA ARG A 46 -2.59 6.41 -1.90
C ARG A 46 -2.98 5.27 -2.81
N MET A 47 -2.76 5.46 -4.10
CA MET A 47 -2.83 4.41 -5.09
C MET A 47 -1.49 3.69 -5.15
N VAL A 48 -1.49 2.37 -4.90
CA VAL A 48 -0.28 1.54 -4.89
C VAL A 48 -0.46 0.41 -5.90
N ARG A 49 0.53 0.18 -6.77
CA ARG A 49 0.47 -0.89 -7.77
C ARG A 49 0.53 -2.27 -7.12
N ASN A 50 -0.25 -3.21 -7.63
CA ASN A 50 -0.38 -4.58 -7.11
C ASN A 50 0.95 -5.37 -7.03
N GLU A 51 1.91 -4.99 -7.88
CA GLU A 51 3.27 -5.53 -7.96
C GLU A 51 4.15 -5.11 -6.76
N ALA A 52 4.02 -3.88 -6.27
CA ALA A 52 4.84 -3.29 -5.21
C ALA A 52 4.30 -3.55 -3.78
N ILE A 53 3.02 -3.85 -3.69
CA ILE A 53 2.29 -4.17 -2.45
C ILE A 53 2.37 -5.66 -2.11
N ARG A 54 2.33 -5.97 -0.82
CA ARG A 54 2.22 -7.31 -0.23
C ARG A 54 1.26 -7.28 0.97
N TYR A 55 0.68 -8.42 1.33
CA TYR A 55 -0.04 -8.53 2.61
C TYR A 55 0.96 -8.32 3.77
N ALA A 56 0.49 -7.69 4.84
CA ALA A 56 1.30 -7.44 6.03
C ALA A 56 1.22 -8.60 7.06
N ASP A 57 0.28 -9.52 6.85
CA ASP A 57 0.02 -10.71 7.67
C ASP A 57 0.50 -11.92 6.84
N ASP A 58 1.69 -12.44 7.18
CA ASP A 58 2.16 -13.79 6.83
C ASP A 58 2.57 -14.47 8.14
#